data_AF-A0A813QBN3-F1
#
_entry.id   AF-A0A813QBN3-F1
#
_cell.length_a   1.000
_cell.length_b   1.000
_cell.length_c   1.000
_cell.angle_alpha   90.00
_cell.angle_beta   90.00
_cell.angle_gamma   90.00
#
_symmetry.space_group_name_H-M   'P 1'
#
loop_
_entity.id
_entity.type
_entity.pdbx_description
1 polymer ?
#
loop_
_entity_poly.entity_id
_entity_poly.type
_entity_poly.pdbx_seq_one_letter_code
_entity_poly.pdbx_strand_id
1 'polypeptide(L)'
;MIGRQCTSPSGYGMSDNSPCIDLMWFLTSAIVISAFGLPAVLYRAAIIKIGSMAFVMAANTLIFITVTIYFMTFDSDDSLLSI
;
A
#
# COMPACT_ATOMS: atom_id res chain seq x y z
N MET A 1 12.60 -7.73 -27.26
CA MET A 1 11.84 -6.62 -26.64
C MET A 1 11.18 -7.18 -25.38
N ILE A 2 11.04 -6.38 -24.32
CA ILE A 2 10.53 -6.70 -22.97
C ILE A 2 11.66 -6.93 -21.95
N GLY A 3 11.84 -5.99 -21.01
CA GLY A 3 12.56 -6.31 -19.78
C GLY A 3 12.99 -5.17 -18.85
N ARG A 4 13.36 -3.97 -19.31
CA ARG A 4 14.08 -3.01 -18.41
C ARG A 4 13.83 -1.52 -18.63
N GLN A 5 12.58 -1.07 -18.64
CA GLN A 5 12.27 0.37 -18.56
C GLN A 5 11.93 0.87 -17.15
N CYS A 6 11.87 -0.01 -16.14
CA CYS A 6 11.50 0.39 -14.78
C CYS A 6 12.70 0.79 -13.89
N THR A 7 13.89 1.03 -14.47
CA THR A 7 15.08 1.50 -13.73
C THR A 7 15.80 2.58 -14.54
N SER A 8 15.16 3.73 -14.73
CA SER A 8 15.87 4.94 -15.13
C SER A 8 15.95 5.88 -13.92
N PRO A 9 17.14 6.34 -13.53
CA PRO A 9 17.32 7.25 -12.41
C PRO A 9 17.09 8.68 -12.93
N SER A 10 15.98 9.31 -12.58
CA SER A 10 15.83 10.74 -12.84
C SER A 10 14.86 11.38 -11.86
N GLY A 11 15.44 11.99 -10.83
CA GLY A 11 15.05 13.30 -10.35
C GLY A 11 13.72 13.40 -9.62
N TYR A 12 13.82 13.60 -8.32
CA TYR A 12 12.86 14.40 -7.54
C TYR A 12 12.48 15.68 -8.32
N GLY A 13 11.26 15.72 -8.85
CA GLY A 13 10.75 16.82 -9.66
C GLY A 13 9.26 16.67 -9.95
N MET A 14 8.49 17.61 -9.42
CA MET A 14 7.02 17.67 -9.31
C MET A 14 6.20 17.67 -10.64
N SER A 15 6.56 16.93 -11.71
CA SER A 15 5.76 16.93 -12.97
C SER A 15 5.89 15.72 -13.92
N ASP A 16 6.46 14.57 -13.52
CA ASP A 16 6.46 13.36 -14.35
C ASP A 16 6.01 12.15 -13.49
N ASN A 17 4.74 11.75 -13.59
CA ASN A 17 4.23 10.57 -12.86
C ASN A 17 4.88 9.31 -13.45
N SER A 18 5.98 8.88 -12.83
CA SER A 18 6.69 7.70 -13.27
C SER A 18 5.79 6.45 -13.13
N PRO A 19 5.68 5.59 -14.14
CA PRO A 19 4.77 4.42 -14.09
C PRO A 19 5.09 3.45 -12.94
N CYS A 20 6.28 3.56 -12.34
CA CYS A 20 6.66 2.82 -11.13
C CYS A 20 5.92 3.32 -9.88
N ILE A 21 5.74 4.63 -9.69
CA ILE A 21 5.07 5.17 -8.50
C ILE A 21 3.58 4.84 -8.53
N ASP A 22 2.94 4.97 -9.70
CA ASP A 22 1.53 4.64 -9.90
C ASP A 22 1.27 3.14 -9.67
N LEU A 23 2.21 2.29 -10.09
CA LEU A 23 2.15 0.85 -9.84
C LEU A 23 2.27 0.50 -8.34
N MET A 24 3.14 1.19 -7.60
CA MET A 24 3.31 0.96 -6.15
C MET A 24 2.04 1.32 -5.38
N TRP A 25 1.38 2.42 -5.74
CA TRP A 25 0.08 2.80 -5.17
C TRP A 25 -1.02 1.81 -5.53
N PHE A 26 -1.07 1.38 -6.80
CA PHE A 26 -2.03 0.38 -7.24
C PHE A 26 -1.85 -0.96 -6.51
N LEU A 27 -0.61 -1.45 -6.42
CA LEU A 27 -0.29 -2.69 -5.73
C LEU A 27 -0.64 -2.62 -4.24
N THR A 28 -0.32 -1.52 -3.57
CA THR A 28 -0.67 -1.32 -2.16
C THR A 28 -2.18 -1.38 -1.96
N SER A 29 -2.95 -0.69 -2.82
CA SER A 29 -4.42 -0.72 -2.76
C SER A 29 -5.01 -2.12 -3.06
N ALA A 30 -4.42 -2.87 -4.00
CA ALA A 30 -4.84 -4.22 -4.34
C ALA A 30 -4.59 -5.22 -3.19
N ILE A 31 -3.47 -5.09 -2.49
CA ILE A 31 -3.14 -5.90 -1.32
C ILE A 31 -4.08 -5.56 -0.16
N VAL A 32 -4.37 -4.27 0.08
CA VAL A 32 -5.36 -3.80 1.06
C VAL A 32 -6.71 -4.47 0.80
N ILE A 33 -7.25 -4.34 -0.41
CA ILE A 33 -8.56 -4.91 -0.78
C ILE A 33 -8.59 -6.44 -0.59
N SER A 34 -7.51 -7.14 -0.92
CA SER A 34 -7.40 -8.59 -0.78
C SER A 34 -7.40 -9.04 0.69
N ALA A 35 -6.75 -8.29 1.57
CA ALA A 35 -6.68 -8.56 2.99
C ALA A 35 -8.03 -8.37 3.71
N PHE A 36 -8.92 -7.51 3.17
CA PHE A 36 -10.29 -7.34 3.66
C PHE A 36 -11.27 -8.36 3.08
N GLY A 37 -11.01 -8.88 1.87
CA GLY A 37 -11.88 -9.84 1.20
C GLY A 37 -11.97 -11.20 1.91
N LEU A 38 -10.84 -11.76 2.33
CA LEU A 38 -10.80 -13.11 2.93
C LEU A 38 -11.54 -13.21 4.29
N PRO A 39 -11.35 -12.28 5.24
CA PRO A 39 -12.04 -12.34 6.53
C PRO A 39 -13.54 -12.05 6.42
N ALA A 40 -13.95 -11.21 5.46
CA ALA A 40 -15.35 -10.95 5.15
C ALA A 40 -16.09 -12.21 4.66
N VAL A 41 -15.43 -13.04 3.83
CA VAL A 41 -16.01 -14.29 3.32
C VAL A 41 -16.10 -15.36 4.43
N LEU A 42 -15.08 -15.47 5.29
CA LEU A 42 -15.07 -16.41 6.42
C LEU A 42 -16.15 -16.10 7.47
N TYR A 43 -16.50 -14.84 7.67
CA TYR A 43 -17.63 -14.45 8.53
C TYR A 43 -18.97 -14.90 7.95
N ARG A 44 -19.17 -14.75 6.63
CA ARG A 44 -20.37 -15.30 5.96
C ARG A 44 -20.47 -16.82 6.06
N ALA A 45 -19.33 -17.53 6.10
CA ALA A 45 -19.29 -18.97 6.25
C ALA A 45 -19.53 -19.45 7.70
N ALA A 46 -19.81 -18.54 8.65
CA ALA A 46 -20.07 -18.82 10.07
C ALA A 46 -18.96 -19.62 10.79
N ILE A 47 -17.74 -19.65 10.24
CA ILE A 47 -16.61 -20.41 10.79
C ILE A 47 -16.01 -19.69 12.02
N ILE A 48 -16.20 -18.38 12.13
CA ILE A 48 -15.47 -17.51 13.06
C ILE A 48 -16.45 -16.53 13.76
N LYS A 49 -16.34 -16.38 15.09
CA LYS A 49 -17.10 -15.38 15.88
C LYS A 49 -16.67 -13.95 15.50
N ILE A 50 -17.58 -12.99 15.67
CA ILE A 50 -17.35 -11.58 15.32
C ILE A 50 -16.15 -10.96 16.04
N GLY A 51 -15.79 -11.46 17.23
CA GLY A 51 -14.63 -10.97 18.00
C GLY A 51 -13.29 -11.20 17.29
N SER A 52 -13.07 -12.39 16.73
CA SER A 52 -11.86 -12.71 15.96
C SER A 52 -11.85 -12.06 14.58
N MET A 53 -13.02 -11.86 13.98
CA MET A 53 -13.13 -11.09 12.73
C MET A 53 -12.70 -9.63 12.94
N ALA A 54 -13.18 -9.00 14.02
CA ALA A 54 -12.86 -7.60 14.32
C ALA A 54 -11.36 -7.40 14.57
N PHE A 55 -10.71 -8.33 15.27
CA PHE A 55 -9.27 -8.24 15.53
C PHE A 55 -8.43 -8.39 14.25
N VAL A 56 -8.81 -9.30 13.33
CA VAL A 56 -8.13 -9.46 12.04
C VAL A 56 -8.31 -8.22 11.15
N MET A 57 -9.51 -7.63 11.13
CA MET A 57 -9.74 -6.37 10.42
C MET A 57 -8.90 -5.22 10.99
N ALA A 58 -8.84 -5.10 12.32
CA ALA A 58 -8.04 -4.09 12.98
C ALA A 58 -6.53 -4.27 12.73
N ALA A 59 -6.03 -5.51 12.83
CA ALA A 59 -4.63 -5.84 12.58
C ALA A 59 -4.22 -5.57 11.14
N ASN A 60 -5.05 -5.96 10.16
CA ASN A 60 -4.79 -5.66 8.75
C ASN A 60 -4.74 -4.15 8.51
N THR A 61 -5.72 -3.38 9.03
CA THR A 61 -5.71 -1.91 8.94
C THR A 61 -4.43 -1.31 9.52
N LEU A 62 -4.01 -1.74 10.71
CA LEU A 62 -2.83 -1.19 11.39
C LEU A 62 -1.55 -1.41 10.59
N ILE A 63 -1.34 -2.60 10.04
CA ILE A 63 -0.14 -2.92 9.26
C ILE A 63 -0.06 -2.04 8.01
N PHE A 64 -1.14 -1.88 7.26
CA PHE A 64 -1.16 -1.01 6.08
C PHE A 64 -0.93 0.46 6.43
N ILE A 65 -1.50 0.94 7.54
CA ILE A 65 -1.28 2.31 8.02
C ILE A 65 0.20 2.53 8.37
N THR A 66 0.82 1.60 9.11
CA THR A 66 2.22 1.76 9.51
C THR A 66 3.17 1.78 8.32
N VAL A 67 2.92 0.96 7.29
CA VAL A 67 3.71 0.96 6.05
C VAL A 67 3.49 2.25 5.26
N THR A 68 2.26 2.74 5.18
CA THR A 68 1.94 4.01 4.49
C THR A 68 2.56 5.22 5.20
N ILE A 69 2.53 5.25 6.53
CA ILE A 69 3.16 6.29 7.35
C ILE A 69 4.69 6.26 7.21
N TYR A 70 5.29 5.07 7.15
CA TYR A 70 6.72 4.91 6.90
C TYR A 70 7.08 5.55 5.56
N PHE A 71 6.42 5.14 4.46
CA PHE A 71 6.69 5.74 3.16
C PHE A 71 6.42 7.24 3.17
N MET A 72 5.32 7.72 3.74
CA MET A 72 5.00 9.15 3.78
C MET A 72 6.03 9.98 4.57
N THR A 73 6.48 9.49 5.73
CA THR A 73 7.46 10.21 6.57
C THR A 73 8.82 10.26 5.91
N PHE A 74 9.28 9.15 5.33
CA PHE A 74 10.62 9.04 4.75
C PHE A 74 10.72 9.48 3.28
N ASP A 75 9.62 9.49 2.53
CA ASP A 75 9.54 10.12 1.19
C ASP A 75 9.53 11.67 1.30
N SER A 76 9.04 12.19 2.43
CA SER A 76 8.99 13.65 2.67
C SER A 76 10.36 14.29 2.88
N ASP A 77 11.39 13.54 3.30
CA ASP A 77 12.74 14.09 3.55
C ASP A 77 13.45 14.61 2.28
N ASP A 78 13.05 14.14 1.08
CA ASP A 78 13.61 14.64 -0.17
C ASP A 78 12.85 15.87 -0.74
N SER A 79 11.65 16.17 -0.24
CA SER A 79 10.87 17.34 -0.65
C SER A 79 11.22 18.62 0.13
N LEU A 80 11.79 18.48 1.33
CA LEU A 80 12.16 19.58 2.24
C LEU A 80 13.51 20.23 1.91
N LEU A 81 14.36 19.57 1.11
CA LEU A 81 15.62 20.12 0.58
C LEU A 81 15.44 20.99 -0.67
N SER A 82 14.19 21.24 -1.08
CA SER A 82 13.84 22.02 -2.27
C SER A 82 13.10 23.35 -1.99
N ILE A 83 13.18 23.86 -0.74
CA ILE A 83 12.73 25.22 -0.38
C ILE A 83 13.91 26.07 0.09
#